data_AF-A0A6V7JZF8-F1
#
_entry.id   AF-A0A6V7JZF8-F1
#
_cell.length_a   1.000
_cell.length_b   1.000
_cell.length_c   1.000
_cell.angle_alpha   90.00
_cell.angle_beta   90.00
_cell.angle_gamma   90.00
#
_symmetry.space_group_name_H-M   'P 1'
#
loop_
_entity.id
_entity.type
_entity.pdbx_description
1 polymer ?
#
loop_
_entity_poly.entity_id
_entity_poly.type
_entity_poly.pdbx_seq_one_letter_code
_entity_poly.pdbx_strand_id
1 'polypeptide(L)' 'FDEDGVLGMSDLEKTCRQLVKDGLNTEEISTICKKVLEESDIDGDGALSYLEFEHVVTRASDFLATFHIRI' A
#
# COMPACT_ATOMS: atom_id res chain seq x y z
N PHE A 1 -6.12 -4.41 -10.55
CA PHE A 1 -6.28 -5.76 -10.03
C PHE A 1 -6.36 -6.64 -11.24
N ASP A 2 -5.33 -7.46 -11.42
CA ASP A 2 -5.20 -8.47 -12.46
C ASP A 2 -5.71 -9.87 -12.03
N GLU A 3 -6.37 -9.94 -10.88
CA GLU A 3 -7.05 -11.13 -10.34
C GLU A 3 -6.11 -12.32 -10.13
N ASP A 4 -4.82 -12.04 -9.92
CA ASP A 4 -3.77 -13.04 -9.69
C ASP A 4 -3.75 -13.58 -8.24
N GLY A 5 -4.56 -13.00 -7.35
CA GLY A 5 -4.67 -13.38 -5.94
C GLY A 5 -3.60 -12.76 -5.04
N VAL A 6 -2.75 -11.89 -5.59
CA VAL A 6 -1.76 -11.09 -4.87
C VAL A 6 -1.91 -9.61 -5.24
N LEU A 7 -1.13 -8.77 -4.58
CA LEU A 7 -1.15 -7.33 -4.76
C LEU A 7 0.26 -6.92 -5.17
N GLY A 8 0.55 -7.06 -6.46
CA GLY A 8 1.81 -6.62 -7.03
C GLY A 8 1.93 -5.10 -7.05
N MET A 9 3.14 -4.60 -7.37
CA MET A 9 3.46 -3.17 -7.40
C MET A 9 2.45 -2.31 -8.17
N SER A 10 1.94 -2.81 -9.31
CA SER A 10 0.97 -2.09 -10.15
C SER A 10 -0.40 -1.94 -9.48
N ASP A 11 -0.81 -2.93 -8.69
CA ASP A 11 -2.06 -2.90 -7.96
C ASP A 11 -1.92 -2.14 -6.65
N LEU A 12 -0.74 -2.18 -6.04
CA LEU A 12 -0.41 -1.36 -4.88
C LEU A 12 -0.48 0.12 -5.23
N GLU A 13 0.08 0.53 -6.38
CA GLU A 13 -0.03 1.91 -6.89
C GLU A 13 -1.48 2.34 -7.12
N LYS A 14 -2.30 1.47 -7.75
CA LYS A 14 -3.72 1.76 -7.97
C LYS A 14 -4.48 1.88 -6.65
N THR A 15 -4.19 1.01 -5.70
CA THR A 15 -4.81 0.98 -4.36
C THR A 15 -4.45 2.23 -3.59
N CYS A 16 -3.16 2.57 -3.50
CA CYS A 16 -2.69 3.80 -2.84
C CYS A 16 -3.29 5.04 -3.51
N ARG A 17 -3.37 5.09 -4.84
CA ARG A 17 -4.01 6.20 -5.56
C ARG A 17 -5.49 6.34 -5.24
N GLN A 18 -6.22 5.23 -5.11
CA GLN A 18 -7.64 5.27 -4.72
C GLN A 18 -7.85 5.67 -3.24
N LEU A 19 -6.97 5.22 -2.34
CA LEU A 19 -7.04 5.56 -0.91
C LEU A 19 -6.76 7.04 -0.65
N VAL A 20 -5.83 7.64 -1.41
CA VAL A 20 -5.37 9.02 -1.18
C VAL A 20 -6.25 10.07 -1.88
N LYS A 21 -7.20 9.66 -2.74
CA LYS A 21 -8.18 10.56 -3.40
C LYS A 21 -7.56 11.91 -3.86
N ASP A 22 -6.54 11.84 -4.70
CA ASP A 22 -5.91 13.00 -5.37
C ASP A 22 -5.01 13.93 -4.52
N GLY A 23 -4.64 13.55 -3.28
CA GLY A 23 -3.76 14.37 -2.43
C GLY A 23 -2.25 14.24 -2.66
N LEU A 24 -1.77 13.19 -3.32
CA LEU A 24 -0.32 12.88 -3.45
C LEU A 24 0.11 12.71 -4.90
N ASN A 25 1.33 13.16 -5.21
CA ASN A 25 1.97 13.00 -6.52
C ASN A 25 2.37 11.54 -6.78
N THR A 26 2.53 11.16 -8.06
CA THR A 26 2.93 9.80 -8.46
C THR A 26 4.23 9.32 -7.79
N GLU A 27 5.19 10.22 -7.57
CA GLU A 27 6.44 9.91 -6.87
C GLU A 27 6.23 9.61 -5.38
N GLU A 28 5.36 10.36 -4.71
CA GLU A 28 4.99 10.13 -3.32
C GLU A 28 4.27 8.78 -3.21
N ILE A 29 3.32 8.51 -4.10
CA ILE A 29 2.61 7.22 -4.16
C ILE A 29 3.61 6.07 -4.36
N SER A 30 4.54 6.18 -5.30
CA SER A 30 5.55 5.14 -5.54
C SER A 30 6.46 4.92 -4.33
N THR A 31 6.83 5.99 -3.63
CA THR A 31 7.64 5.92 -2.41
C THR A 31 6.89 5.24 -1.27
N ILE A 32 5.60 5.55 -1.11
CA ILE A 32 4.74 4.93 -0.10
C ILE A 32 4.51 3.45 -0.43
N CYS A 33 4.20 3.13 -1.69
CA CYS A 33 4.06 1.76 -2.16
C CYS A 33 5.33 0.95 -1.86
N LYS A 34 6.52 1.48 -2.16
CA LYS A 34 7.78 0.81 -1.82
C LYS A 34 7.95 0.57 -0.32
N LYS A 35 7.70 1.59 0.50
CA LYS A 35 7.83 1.45 1.96
C LYS A 35 6.82 0.48 2.54
N VAL A 36 5.57 0.51 2.05
CA VAL A 36 4.53 -0.43 2.45
C VAL A 36 4.95 -1.84 2.07
N LEU A 37 5.43 -2.05 0.84
CA LEU A 37 5.95 -3.34 0.40
C LEU A 37 7.11 -3.78 1.32
N GLU A 38 8.15 -2.98 1.50
CA GLU A 38 9.28 -3.31 2.40
C GLU A 38 8.88 -3.67 3.84
N GLU A 39 7.87 -3.01 4.40
CA GLU A 39 7.42 -3.24 5.78
C GLU A 39 6.44 -4.42 5.93
N SER A 40 5.82 -4.83 4.82
CA SER A 40 4.65 -5.71 4.86
C SER A 40 4.80 -7.00 4.07
N ASP A 41 5.70 -6.99 3.10
CA ASP A 41 6.20 -8.15 2.37
C ASP A 41 7.11 -8.94 3.33
N ILE A 42 6.52 -9.94 4.02
CA ILE A 42 7.22 -10.71 5.05
C ILE A 42 8.04 -11.81 4.38
N ASP A 43 7.57 -12.33 3.26
CA ASP A 43 8.24 -13.40 2.52
C ASP A 43 9.23 -12.89 1.46
N GLY A 44 9.21 -11.59 1.15
CA GLY A 44 10.14 -10.91 0.25
C GLY A 44 9.87 -11.23 -1.21
N ASP A 45 8.64 -11.60 -1.58
CA ASP A 45 8.29 -11.98 -2.95
C ASP A 45 8.04 -10.77 -3.88
N GLY A 46 8.01 -9.55 -3.31
CA GLY A 46 7.79 -8.31 -4.03
C GLY A 46 6.32 -8.05 -4.40
N ALA A 47 5.39 -8.81 -3.80
CA ALA A 47 3.96 -8.64 -3.85
C ALA A 47 3.38 -8.73 -2.43
N LEU A 48 2.08 -8.42 -2.28
CA LEU A 48 1.37 -8.70 -1.03
C LEU A 48 0.37 -9.81 -1.28
N SER A 49 0.51 -10.92 -0.58
CA SER A 49 -0.55 -11.91 -0.49
C SER A 49 -1.77 -11.35 0.26
N TYR A 50 -2.92 -12.01 0.16
CA TYR A 50 -4.11 -11.64 0.93
C TYR A 50 -3.82 -11.53 2.45
N LEU A 51 -2.98 -12.43 2.98
CA LEU A 51 -2.65 -12.47 4.40
C LEU A 51 -1.82 -11.24 4.83
N GLU A 52 -0.84 -10.88 4.00
CA GLU A 52 0.00 -9.70 4.23
C GLU A 52 -0.81 -8.43 4.04
N PHE A 53 -1.67 -8.38 3.03
CA PHE A 53 -2.58 -7.25 2.82
C PHE A 53 -3.56 -7.07 4.00
N GLU A 54 -4.12 -8.15 4.56
CA GLU A 54 -4.96 -8.07 5.76
C GLU A 54 -4.17 -7.50 6.95
N HIS A 55 -2.91 -7.94 7.11
CA HIS A 55 -2.00 -7.44 8.13
C HIS A 55 -1.66 -5.95 7.92
N VAL A 56 -1.51 -5.52 6.66
CA VAL A 56 -1.35 -4.12 6.27
C VAL A 56 -2.58 -3.34 6.62
N VAL A 57 -3.77 -3.73 6.16
CA VAL A 57 -5.02 -2.96 6.35
C VAL A 57 -5.37 -2.84 7.83
N THR A 58 -5.14 -3.88 8.62
CA THR A 58 -5.36 -3.86 10.07
C THR A 58 -4.38 -2.97 10.82
N ARG A 59 -3.11 -2.86 10.37
CA ARG A 59 -2.19 -1.82 10.84
C ARG A 59 -2.42 -0.46 10.19
N ALA A 60 -3.02 -0.44 9.00
CA ALA A 60 -3.17 0.76 8.19
C ALA A 60 -4.32 1.63 8.63
N SER A 61 -5.21 1.15 9.49
CA SER A 61 -6.06 2.03 10.31
C SER A 61 -5.22 3.03 11.11
N ASP A 62 -4.04 2.64 11.62
CA ASP A 62 -3.06 3.52 12.24
C ASP A 62 -2.16 4.22 11.21
N PHE A 63 -1.77 3.53 10.12
CA PHE A 63 -0.97 4.14 9.04
C PHE A 63 -1.72 5.30 8.39
N LEU A 64 -2.98 5.12 7.96
CA LEU A 64 -3.85 6.15 7.38
C LEU A 64 -4.23 7.24 8.39
N ALA A 65 -4.35 6.89 9.67
CA ALA A 65 -4.50 7.89 10.74
C ALA A 65 -3.21 8.73 10.92
N THR A 66 -2.04 8.13 10.70
CA THR A 66 -0.74 8.83 10.69
C THR A 66 -0.52 9.61 9.39
N PHE A 67 -1.15 9.21 8.27
CA PHE A 67 -1.22 9.99 7.02
C PHE A 67 -2.07 11.26 7.15
N HIS A 68 -2.91 11.38 8.20
CA HIS A 68 -3.41 12.69 8.65
C HIS A 68 -2.33 13.46 9.42
N ILE A 69 -1.12 13.57 8.85
CA ILE A 69 -0.24 14.68 9.22
C ILE A 69 -1.00 15.94 8.84
N ARG A 70 -1.50 16.61 9.87
CA ARG A 70 -2.10 17.94 9.84
C ARG A 70 -1.37 18.82 8.83
N ILE A 71 -2.04 19.14 7.72
CA ILE A 71 -1.93 20.47 7.11
C ILE A 71 -2.79 21.41 7.94
#